data_AF-A0A844ENE7-F1
#
_entry.id   AF-A0A844ENE7-F1
#
_cell.length_a   1.000
_cell.length_b   1.000
_cell.length_c   1.000
_cell.angle_alpha   90.00
_cell.angle_beta   90.00
_cell.angle_gamma   90.00
#
_symmetry.space_group_name_H-M   'P 1'
#
loop_
_entity.id
_entity.type
_entity.pdbx_description
1 polymer ?
#
loop_
_entity_poly.entity_id
_entity_poly.type
_entity_poly.pdbx_seq_one_letter_code
_entity_poly.pdbx_strand_id
1 'polypeptide(L)'
;MKKSTKKYLIWFAIFLFVAVGSLWPLPSYIEGPGDASNLSKIVNIKDHPDKQKGQFMLMSVSIAQARPFTYLYAKMSPYYSIEPEEDVTGGQNMKAYEKVQKIYMDGSINGAIYTAYHYAHKRVRIKYAGIYVMSLMKQSNFKNKLQVGDVVVALNGHKFKSANGFI
;
A
#
# COMPACT_ATOMS: atom_id res chain seq x y z
N MET A 1 53.99 -5.12 9.48
CA MET A 1 52.90 -4.79 8.53
C MET A 1 51.57 -5.57 8.70
N LYS A 2 51.48 -6.67 9.48
CA LYS A 2 50.24 -7.52 9.58
C LYS A 2 49.11 -7.02 10.50
N LYS A 3 49.32 -6.02 11.36
CA LYS A 3 48.28 -5.51 12.28
C LYS A 3 47.22 -4.65 11.59
N SER A 4 47.57 -3.96 10.50
CA SER A 4 46.64 -3.07 9.79
C SER A 4 45.62 -3.86 8.98
N THR A 5 46.05 -4.93 8.29
CA THR A 5 45.16 -5.79 7.48
C THR A 5 44.12 -6.53 8.32
N LYS A 6 44.48 -7.00 9.52
CA LYS A 6 43.50 -7.60 10.45
C LYS A 6 42.43 -6.60 10.91
N LYS A 7 42.78 -5.32 11.11
CA LYS A 7 41.81 -4.27 11.45
C LYS A 7 40.84 -4.04 10.29
N TYR A 8 41.33 -3.91 9.05
CA TYR A 8 40.45 -3.78 7.89
C TYR A 8 39.55 -5.00 7.69
N LEU A 9 40.04 -6.21 7.96
CA LEU A 9 39.24 -7.43 7.90
C LEU A 9 38.11 -7.45 8.94
N ILE A 10 38.38 -6.98 10.16
CA ILE A 10 37.37 -6.84 11.21
C ILE A 10 36.34 -5.78 10.81
N TRP A 11 36.77 -4.62 10.34
CA TRP A 11 35.86 -3.57 9.85
C TRP A 11 35.01 -4.05 8.68
N PHE A 12 35.59 -4.82 7.77
CA PHE A 12 34.86 -5.42 6.65
C PHE A 12 33.82 -6.45 7.13
N ALA A 13 34.17 -7.31 8.09
CA ALA A 13 33.23 -8.27 8.66
C ALA A 13 32.06 -7.57 9.39
N ILE A 14 32.34 -6.52 10.16
CA ILE A 14 31.32 -5.71 10.82
C ILE A 14 30.43 -5.03 9.78
N PHE A 15 31.02 -4.45 8.74
CA PHE A 15 30.27 -3.84 7.65
C PHE A 15 29.33 -4.85 6.98
N LEU A 16 29.83 -6.07 6.70
CA LEU A 16 29.03 -7.12 6.09
C LEU A 16 27.89 -7.57 7.00
N PHE A 17 28.14 -7.70 8.30
CA PHE A 17 27.12 -8.05 9.30
C PHE A 17 26.01 -6.98 9.36
N VAL A 18 26.38 -5.71 9.40
CA VAL A 18 25.42 -4.60 9.40
C VAL A 18 24.65 -4.56 8.08
N ALA A 19 25.34 -4.73 6.94
CA ALA A 19 24.72 -4.75 5.63
C ALA A 19 23.69 -5.89 5.52
N VAL A 20 24.03 -7.11 5.94
CA VAL A 20 23.08 -8.25 5.91
C VAL A 20 21.90 -7.99 6.86
N GLY A 21 22.17 -7.56 8.10
CA GLY A 21 21.13 -7.32 9.09
C GLY A 21 20.16 -6.19 8.72
N SER A 22 20.61 -5.21 7.95
CA SER A 22 19.81 -4.07 7.49
C SER A 22 19.27 -4.21 6.06
N LEU A 23 19.87 -5.02 5.18
CA LEU A 23 19.51 -5.07 3.76
C LEU A 23 18.84 -6.37 3.32
N TRP A 24 18.99 -7.47 4.05
CA TRP A 24 18.40 -8.76 3.67
C TRP A 24 16.89 -8.79 3.96
N PRO A 25 16.02 -8.94 2.94
CA PRO A 25 14.58 -9.04 3.16
C PRO A 25 14.22 -10.44 3.70
N LEU A 26 13.33 -10.49 4.68
CA LEU A 26 12.72 -11.71 5.21
C LEU A 26 11.30 -11.88 4.64
N PRO A 27 10.75 -13.10 4.51
CA PRO A 27 9.41 -13.36 3.97
C PRO A 27 8.29 -13.03 4.97
N SER A 28 8.37 -11.86 5.59
CA SER A 28 7.37 -11.33 6.51
C SER A 28 7.37 -9.81 6.49
N TYR A 29 6.27 -9.22 6.94
CA TYR A 29 6.12 -7.80 7.15
C TYR A 29 5.96 -7.50 8.63
N ILE A 30 6.36 -6.30 9.00
CA ILE A 30 6.16 -5.74 10.33
C ILE A 30 5.06 -4.69 10.21
N GLU A 31 3.99 -4.86 10.97
CA GLU A 31 2.95 -3.86 11.13
C GLU A 31 3.14 -3.10 12.44
N GLY A 32 2.86 -1.81 12.44
CA GLY A 32 2.96 -1.00 13.64
C GLY A 32 2.32 0.37 13.51
N PRO A 33 2.42 1.22 14.54
CA PRO A 33 1.87 2.57 14.50
C PRO A 33 2.40 3.35 13.29
N GLY A 34 1.50 4.02 12.58
CA GLY A 34 1.83 4.96 11.52
C GLY A 34 1.79 6.40 12.03
N ASP A 35 1.46 7.32 11.12
CA ASP A 35 1.33 8.73 11.44
C ASP A 35 0.03 9.02 12.20
N ALA A 36 0.08 10.08 13.03
CA ALA A 36 -1.06 10.69 13.70
C ALA A 36 -1.10 12.17 13.31
N SER A 37 -1.83 12.47 12.24
CA SER A 37 -1.95 13.81 11.67
C SER A 37 -3.20 14.52 12.16
N ASN A 38 -3.10 15.81 12.50
CA ASN A 38 -4.27 16.58 12.91
C ASN A 38 -5.22 16.81 11.72
N LEU A 39 -6.46 16.33 11.83
CA LEU A 39 -7.46 16.35 10.77
C LEU A 39 -7.81 17.77 10.31
N SER A 40 -7.78 18.76 11.20
CA SER A 40 -8.10 20.16 10.87
C SER A 40 -7.15 20.79 9.85
N LYS A 41 -5.94 20.22 9.67
CA LYS A 41 -4.99 20.64 8.64
C LYS A 41 -5.33 20.09 7.25
N ILE A 42 -6.19 19.07 7.18
CA ILE A 42 -6.54 18.33 5.95
C ILE A 42 -7.97 18.68 5.52
N VAL A 43 -8.90 18.74 6.46
CA VAL A 43 -10.32 18.99 6.22
C VAL A 43 -10.72 20.28 6.92
N ASN A 44 -11.27 21.22 6.15
CA ASN A 44 -11.83 22.46 6.65
C ASN A 44 -13.18 22.72 6.00
N ILE A 45 -14.18 23.07 6.81
CA ILE A 45 -15.52 23.41 6.33
C ILE A 45 -15.65 24.93 6.38
N LYS A 46 -15.87 25.53 5.22
CA LYS A 46 -16.05 26.98 5.10
C LYS A 46 -17.20 27.42 6.02
N ASP A 47 -16.98 28.51 6.74
CA ASP A 47 -17.96 29.14 7.64
C ASP A 47 -18.42 28.27 8.83
N HIS A 48 -17.77 27.11 9.06
CA HIS A 48 -18.06 26.19 10.16
C HIS A 48 -16.77 25.72 10.86
N PRO A 49 -16.08 26.62 11.59
CA PRO A 49 -14.88 26.26 12.34
C PRO A 49 -15.20 25.34 13.51
N ASP A 50 -14.33 24.37 13.78
CA ASP A 50 -14.40 23.56 14.99
C ASP A 50 -14.09 24.44 16.22
N LYS A 51 -14.99 24.42 17.20
CA LYS A 51 -14.88 25.20 18.45
C LYS A 51 -14.69 24.31 19.68
N GLN A 52 -14.66 22.99 19.49
CA GLN A 52 -14.54 22.04 20.58
C GLN A 52 -13.10 22.01 21.11
N LYS A 53 -12.95 21.72 22.40
CA LYS A 53 -11.64 21.51 22.99
C LYS A 53 -11.13 20.13 22.58
N GLY A 54 -9.97 20.09 21.95
CA GLY A 54 -9.31 18.85 21.50
C GLY A 54 -8.94 18.90 20.04
N GLN A 55 -8.52 17.77 19.50
CA GLN A 55 -8.20 17.61 18.08
C GLN A 55 -8.57 16.21 17.62
N PHE A 56 -9.17 16.11 16.44
CA PHE A 56 -9.35 14.84 15.76
C PHE A 56 -8.05 14.47 15.05
N MET A 57 -7.55 13.27 15.34
CA MET A 57 -6.31 12.75 14.75
C MET A 57 -6.65 11.71 13.69
N LEU A 58 -6.17 11.93 12.47
CA LEU A 58 -6.14 10.92 11.43
C LEU A 58 -4.94 10.02 11.70
N MET A 59 -5.23 8.80 12.16
CA MET A 59 -4.22 7.80 12.48
C MET A 59 -4.07 6.79 11.35
N SER A 60 -2.85 6.30 11.15
CA SER A 60 -2.54 5.25 10.18
C SER A 60 -1.74 4.12 10.82
N VAL A 61 -1.66 3.01 10.11
CA VAL A 61 -0.78 1.88 10.43
C VAL A 61 0.32 1.85 9.37
N SER A 62 1.55 1.60 9.80
CA SER A 62 2.69 1.42 8.89
C SER A 62 2.97 -0.07 8.67
N ILE A 63 3.37 -0.41 7.45
CA ILE A 63 3.75 -1.76 7.05
C ILE A 63 5.13 -1.68 6.39
N ALA A 64 6.07 -2.52 6.82
CA ALA A 64 7.41 -2.57 6.26
C ALA A 64 7.94 -4.01 6.14
N GLN A 65 8.68 -4.31 5.08
CA GLN A 65 9.33 -5.62 4.93
C GLN A 65 10.29 -5.87 6.10
N ALA A 66 10.15 -7.02 6.75
CA ALA A 66 11.03 -7.42 7.83
C ALA A 66 12.46 -7.66 7.33
N ARG A 67 13.43 -7.29 8.17
CA ARG A 67 14.89 -7.49 7.99
C ARG A 67 15.43 -8.02 9.32
N PRO A 68 16.56 -8.73 9.37
CA PRO A 68 17.01 -9.38 10.61
C PRO A 68 17.03 -8.47 11.84
N PHE A 69 17.51 -7.23 11.71
CA PHE A 69 17.51 -6.28 12.84
C PHE A 69 16.11 -5.75 13.18
N THR A 70 15.30 -5.40 12.18
CA THR A 70 13.95 -4.88 12.43
C THR A 70 13.01 -5.96 12.97
N TYR A 71 13.19 -7.21 12.54
CA TYR A 71 12.47 -8.38 13.03
C TYR A 71 12.74 -8.61 14.51
N LEU A 72 14.02 -8.58 14.93
CA LEU A 72 14.38 -8.76 16.33
C LEU A 72 13.81 -7.61 17.18
N TYR A 73 13.91 -6.37 16.68
CA TYR A 73 13.33 -5.21 17.34
C TYR A 73 11.81 -5.33 17.51
N ALA A 74 11.09 -5.71 16.44
CA ALA A 74 9.64 -5.91 16.47
C ALA A 74 9.24 -7.00 17.47
N LYS A 75 9.98 -8.12 17.54
CA LYS A 75 9.71 -9.20 18.49
C LYS A 75 9.87 -8.81 19.96
N MET A 76 10.72 -7.80 20.24
CA MET A 76 10.96 -7.30 21.60
C MET A 76 10.01 -6.17 22.00
N SER A 77 9.18 -5.67 21.08
CA SER A 77 8.31 -4.52 21.31
C SER A 77 6.84 -4.93 21.30
N PRO A 78 6.02 -4.47 22.26
CA PRO A 78 4.60 -4.79 22.30
C PRO A 78 3.76 -4.04 21.25
N TYR A 79 4.36 -3.08 20.54
CA TYR A 79 3.65 -2.21 19.59
C TYR A 79 3.68 -2.69 18.15
N TYR A 80 4.48 -3.72 17.84
CA TYR A 80 4.63 -4.21 16.48
C TYR A 80 4.16 -5.66 16.39
N SER A 81 3.51 -6.00 15.29
CA SER A 81 3.21 -7.38 14.92
C SER A 81 4.06 -7.79 13.72
N ILE A 82 4.27 -9.09 13.58
CA ILE A 82 5.04 -9.67 12.48
C ILE A 82 4.11 -10.62 11.75
N GLU A 83 3.77 -10.28 10.52
CA GLU A 83 2.80 -11.01 9.71
C GLU A 83 3.51 -11.72 8.54
N PRO A 84 3.11 -12.95 8.20
CA PRO A 84 3.56 -13.62 6.99
C PRO A 84 3.26 -12.79 5.73
N GLU A 85 4.14 -12.84 4.73
CA GLU A 85 3.94 -12.10 3.47
C GLU A 85 2.64 -12.47 2.74
N GLU A 86 2.22 -13.73 2.82
CA GLU A 86 0.99 -14.22 2.20
C GLU A 86 -0.27 -13.63 2.84
N ASP A 87 -0.26 -13.42 4.16
CA ASP A 87 -1.40 -12.87 4.90
C ASP A 87 -1.57 -11.37 4.62
N VAL A 88 -0.46 -10.66 4.40
CA VAL A 88 -0.46 -9.22 4.09
C VAL A 88 -0.80 -8.97 2.62
N THR A 89 -0.22 -9.73 1.69
CA THR A 89 -0.31 -9.46 0.25
C THR A 89 -1.28 -10.35 -0.52
N GLY A 90 -1.81 -11.40 0.13
CA GLY A 90 -2.62 -12.44 -0.55
C GLY A 90 -1.83 -13.23 -1.59
N GLY A 91 -0.51 -13.36 -1.41
CA GLY A 91 0.39 -14.02 -2.36
C GLY A 91 0.76 -13.19 -3.59
N GLN A 92 0.45 -11.89 -3.59
CA GLN A 92 0.89 -10.95 -4.63
C GLN A 92 2.26 -10.36 -4.30
N ASN A 93 2.99 -9.90 -5.32
CA ASN A 93 4.13 -9.02 -5.06
C ASN A 93 3.62 -7.69 -4.46
N MET A 94 4.32 -7.15 -3.47
CA MET A 94 3.97 -5.89 -2.79
C MET A 94 3.63 -4.73 -3.74
N LYS A 95 4.38 -4.57 -4.84
CA LYS A 95 4.10 -3.49 -5.82
C LYS A 95 2.74 -3.67 -6.51
N ALA A 96 2.36 -4.91 -6.79
CA ALA A 96 1.06 -5.22 -7.38
C ALA A 96 -0.05 -5.01 -6.33
N TYR A 97 0.18 -5.48 -5.11
CA TYR A 97 -0.70 -5.28 -3.97
C TYR A 97 -1.00 -3.80 -3.73
N GLU A 98 0.02 -2.94 -3.59
CA GLU A 98 -0.15 -1.50 -3.40
C GLU A 98 -0.94 -0.84 -4.53
N LYS A 99 -0.73 -1.29 -5.78
CA LYS A 99 -1.45 -0.78 -6.94
C LYS A 99 -2.94 -1.12 -6.88
N VAL A 100 -3.27 -2.35 -6.46
CA VAL A 100 -4.66 -2.77 -6.24
C VAL A 100 -5.29 -1.98 -5.08
N GLN A 101 -4.56 -1.82 -3.96
CA GLN A 101 -5.05 -1.02 -2.83
C GLN A 101 -5.32 0.43 -3.21
N LYS A 102 -4.46 1.02 -4.06
CA LYS A 102 -4.70 2.35 -4.60
C LYS A 102 -5.98 2.42 -5.44
N ILE A 103 -6.25 1.40 -6.27
CA ILE A 103 -7.49 1.34 -7.06
C ILE A 103 -8.73 1.28 -6.15
N TYR A 104 -8.68 0.49 -5.07
CA TYR A 104 -9.77 0.44 -4.08
C TYR A 104 -9.97 1.77 -3.34
N MET A 105 -8.87 2.43 -2.95
CA MET A 105 -8.91 3.74 -2.31
C MET A 105 -9.51 4.80 -3.24
N ASP A 106 -9.01 4.89 -4.48
CA ASP A 106 -9.51 5.83 -5.48
C ASP A 106 -11.00 5.56 -5.80
N GLY A 107 -11.40 4.28 -5.82
CA GLY A 107 -12.81 3.88 -5.95
C GLY A 107 -13.68 4.36 -4.80
N SER A 108 -13.23 4.17 -3.55
CA SER A 108 -13.92 4.61 -2.34
C SER A 108 -14.07 6.13 -2.29
N ILE A 109 -13.01 6.87 -2.64
CA ILE A 109 -13.04 8.34 -2.72
C ILE A 109 -14.06 8.81 -3.75
N ASN A 110 -14.02 8.24 -4.97
CA ASN A 110 -14.98 8.59 -6.01
C ASN A 110 -16.42 8.25 -5.62
N GLY A 111 -16.65 7.13 -4.93
CA GLY A 111 -17.95 6.75 -4.38
C GLY A 111 -18.46 7.74 -3.33
N ALA A 112 -17.58 8.19 -2.43
CA ALA A 112 -17.90 9.21 -1.43
C ALA A 112 -18.25 10.55 -2.08
N ILE A 113 -17.47 10.99 -3.07
CA ILE A 113 -17.75 12.23 -3.85
C ILE A 113 -19.11 12.12 -4.54
N TYR A 114 -19.37 11.01 -5.25
CA TYR A 114 -20.66 10.81 -5.92
C TYR A 114 -21.83 10.88 -4.94
N THR A 115 -21.71 10.17 -3.82
CA THR A 115 -22.74 10.13 -2.77
C THR A 115 -22.98 11.51 -2.19
N ALA A 116 -21.93 12.25 -1.83
CA ALA A 116 -22.05 13.59 -1.28
C ALA A 116 -22.76 14.55 -2.24
N TYR A 117 -22.39 14.56 -3.53
CA TYR A 117 -23.04 15.40 -4.53
C TYR A 117 -24.49 15.00 -4.78
N HIS A 118 -24.78 13.70 -4.77
CA HIS A 118 -26.12 13.15 -4.95
C HIS A 118 -27.07 13.65 -3.84
N TYR A 119 -26.65 13.53 -2.57
CA TYR A 119 -27.44 14.03 -1.43
C TYR A 119 -27.49 15.56 -1.35
N ALA A 120 -26.50 16.26 -1.89
CA ALA A 120 -26.53 17.72 -2.02
C ALA A 120 -27.40 18.23 -3.19
N HIS A 121 -28.08 17.33 -3.91
CA HIS A 121 -28.84 17.63 -5.13
C HIS A 121 -28.02 18.40 -6.17
N LYS A 122 -26.71 18.13 -6.23
CA LYS A 122 -25.80 18.70 -7.24
C LYS A 122 -25.60 17.72 -8.38
N ARG A 123 -25.35 18.25 -9.58
CA ARG A 123 -25.07 17.41 -10.75
C ARG A 123 -23.73 16.70 -10.55
N VAL A 124 -23.75 15.38 -10.67
CA VAL A 124 -22.57 14.52 -10.68
C VAL A 124 -22.77 13.38 -11.67
N ARG A 125 -21.70 12.92 -12.32
CA ARG A 125 -21.77 11.84 -13.32
C ARG A 125 -20.59 10.89 -13.13
N ILE A 126 -20.90 9.60 -13.05
CA ILE A 126 -19.90 8.53 -13.07
C ILE A 126 -19.43 8.31 -14.51
N LYS A 127 -18.11 8.33 -14.73
CA LYS A 127 -17.51 7.99 -16.03
C LYS A 127 -16.88 6.61 -15.93
N TYR A 128 -17.43 5.65 -16.66
CA TYR A 128 -16.84 4.32 -16.76
C TYR A 128 -15.60 4.36 -17.66
N ALA A 129 -14.45 3.92 -17.14
CA ALA A 129 -13.17 3.93 -17.85
C ALA A 129 -12.76 2.54 -18.37
N GLY A 130 -13.35 1.45 -17.86
CA GLY A 130 -12.99 0.08 -18.19
C GLY A 130 -12.97 -0.82 -16.96
N ILE A 131 -12.41 -2.03 -17.09
CA ILE A 131 -12.15 -2.95 -15.99
C ILE A 131 -10.67 -2.94 -15.65
N TYR A 132 -10.35 -2.85 -14.36
CA TYR A 132 -8.97 -3.00 -13.90
C TYR A 132 -8.55 -4.47 -13.80
N VAL A 133 -7.33 -4.78 -14.21
CA VAL A 133 -6.69 -6.09 -14.00
C VAL A 133 -6.22 -6.18 -12.54
N MET A 134 -6.90 -6.99 -11.74
CA MET A 134 -6.61 -7.11 -10.28
C MET A 134 -5.53 -8.15 -9.97
N SER A 135 -5.45 -9.22 -10.75
CA SER A 135 -4.45 -10.28 -10.60
C SER A 135 -4.25 -11.03 -11.92
N LEU A 136 -3.15 -11.76 -12.03
CA LEU A 136 -2.86 -12.61 -13.19
C LEU A 136 -2.44 -13.99 -12.72
N MET A 137 -3.11 -15.02 -13.22
CA MET A 137 -2.75 -16.40 -12.94
C MET A 137 -1.40 -16.77 -13.57
N LYS A 138 -0.62 -17.62 -12.88
CA LYS A 138 0.71 -18.06 -13.34
C LYS A 138 0.71 -18.73 -14.73
N GLN A 139 -0.39 -19.41 -15.09
CA GLN A 139 -0.58 -20.11 -16.37
C GLN A 139 -1.46 -19.32 -17.36
N SER A 140 -1.72 -18.04 -17.11
CA SER A 140 -2.54 -17.21 -18.00
C SER A 140 -1.84 -16.91 -19.32
N ASN A 141 -2.57 -17.02 -20.44
CA ASN A 141 -2.13 -16.55 -21.76
C ASN A 141 -1.85 -15.04 -21.81
N PHE A 142 -2.29 -14.30 -20.79
CA PHE A 142 -2.10 -12.85 -20.65
C PHE A 142 -0.91 -12.48 -19.75
N LYS A 143 -0.20 -13.44 -19.16
CA LYS A 143 0.89 -13.18 -18.20
C LYS A 143 1.97 -12.20 -18.72
N ASN A 144 2.28 -12.28 -20.01
CA ASN A 144 3.28 -11.42 -20.66
C ASN A 144 2.64 -10.31 -21.51
N LYS A 145 1.32 -10.14 -21.44
CA LYS A 145 0.55 -9.18 -22.25
C LYS A 145 -0.14 -8.11 -21.41
N LEU A 146 -0.46 -8.44 -20.16
CA LEU A 146 -1.11 -7.57 -19.21
C LEU A 146 -0.28 -7.49 -17.94
N GLN A 147 -0.50 -6.42 -17.18
CA GLN A 147 0.04 -6.21 -15.85
C GLN A 147 -1.08 -5.86 -14.88
N VAL A 148 -0.85 -6.12 -13.59
CA VAL A 148 -1.77 -5.66 -12.54
C VAL A 148 -1.91 -4.14 -12.61
N GLY A 149 -3.15 -3.67 -12.51
CA GLY A 149 -3.54 -2.27 -12.65
C GLY A 149 -3.73 -1.77 -14.08
N ASP A 150 -3.55 -2.60 -15.11
CA ASP A 150 -3.97 -2.25 -16.47
C ASP A 150 -5.50 -2.08 -16.55
N VAL A 151 -5.97 -1.27 -17.50
CA VAL A 151 -7.40 -1.03 -17.74
C VAL A 151 -7.81 -1.62 -19.08
N VAL A 152 -8.69 -2.60 -19.04
CA VAL A 152 -9.32 -3.19 -20.22
C VAL A 152 -10.54 -2.36 -20.61
N VAL A 153 -10.45 -1.71 -21.77
CA VAL A 153 -11.50 -0.79 -22.28
C VAL A 153 -12.47 -1.46 -23.26
N ALA A 154 -12.06 -2.58 -23.87
CA ALA A 154 -12.87 -3.31 -24.84
C ALA A 154 -12.43 -4.78 -24.93
N LEU A 155 -13.36 -5.65 -25.34
CA LEU A 155 -13.09 -7.04 -25.72
C LEU A 155 -13.62 -7.28 -27.13
N ASN A 156 -12.78 -7.82 -28.02
CA ASN A 156 -13.13 -8.10 -29.41
C ASN A 156 -13.80 -6.90 -30.13
N GLY A 157 -13.36 -5.68 -29.83
CA GLY A 157 -13.93 -4.45 -30.39
C GLY A 157 -15.19 -3.92 -29.69
N HIS A 158 -15.78 -4.67 -28.76
CA HIS A 158 -16.95 -4.23 -27.99
C HIS A 158 -16.53 -3.46 -26.73
N LYS A 159 -17.08 -2.25 -26.59
CA LYS A 159 -16.94 -1.41 -25.38
C LYS A 159 -18.12 -1.65 -24.46
N PHE A 160 -17.86 -1.63 -23.16
CA PHE A 160 -18.86 -1.85 -22.12
C PHE A 160 -19.09 -0.57 -21.32
N LYS A 161 -20.27 -0.49 -20.69
CA LYS A 161 -20.66 0.65 -19.84
C LYS A 161 -20.51 0.36 -18.35
N SER A 162 -20.24 -0.89 -17.98
CA SER A 162 -20.06 -1.34 -16.60
C SER A 162 -19.28 -2.65 -16.55
N ALA A 163 -18.75 -3.00 -15.37
CA ALA A 163 -18.08 -4.27 -15.17
C ALA A 163 -19.01 -5.48 -15.33
N ASN A 164 -20.29 -5.35 -14.94
CA ASN A 164 -21.30 -6.41 -15.11
C ASN A 164 -21.53 -6.79 -16.57
N GLY A 165 -21.21 -5.90 -17.53
CA GLY A 165 -21.32 -6.22 -18.95
C GLY A 165 -20.29 -7.24 -19.46
N PHE A 166 -19.29 -7.58 -18.64
CA PHE A 166 -18.23 -8.54 -18.97
C PHE A 166 -18.45 -9.94 -18.38
N ILE A 167 -19.47 -10.12 -17.52
CA ILE A 167 -19.77 -11.36 -16.79
C ILE A 167 -20.95 -12.07 -17.46
#